data_AF-A0A943QYT1-F1
#
_entry.id   AF-A0A943QYT1-F1
#
_cell.length_a   1.000
_cell.length_b   1.000
_cell.length_c   1.000
_cell.angle_alpha   90.00
_cell.angle_beta   90.00
_cell.angle_gamma   90.00
#
_symmetry.space_group_name_H-M   'P 1'
#
loop_
_entity.id
_entity.type
_entity.pdbx_description
1 polymer ?
#
loop_
_entity_poly.entity_id
_entity_poly.type
_entity_poly.pdbx_seq_one_letter_code
_entity_poly.pdbx_strand_id
1 'polypeptide(L)'
;SISQFFHILSSVEQQKGLCDVGDEKYEYTIYSSCCNLEKGIYYYRTYDNSQITAVDMNKENLEKDSLIVYPMVETQQINYAN
;
A
#
# COMPACT_ATOMS: atom_id res chain seq x y z
N SER A 1 -4.29 -9.37 -12.87
CA SER A 1 -5.23 -9.06 -11.78
C SER A 1 -4.47 -8.40 -10.65
N ILE A 2 -5.03 -7.36 -10.02
CA ILE A 2 -4.38 -6.65 -8.89
C ILE A 2 -4.17 -7.58 -7.69
N SER A 3 -5.12 -8.46 -7.39
CA SER A 3 -4.97 -9.42 -6.29
C SER A 3 -3.75 -10.33 -6.49
N GLN A 4 -3.53 -10.81 -7.72
CA GLN A 4 -2.37 -11.65 -8.03
C GLN A 4 -1.04 -10.91 -7.90
N PHE A 5 -1.01 -9.63 -8.26
CA PHE A 5 0.18 -8.80 -8.05
C PHE A 5 0.54 -8.72 -6.56
N PHE A 6 -0.44 -8.46 -5.69
CA PHE A 6 -0.20 -8.43 -4.25
C PHE A 6 0.14 -9.81 -3.66
N HIS A 7 -0.39 -10.91 -4.22
CA HIS A 7 0.05 -12.26 -3.81
C HIS A 7 1.52 -12.51 -4.12
N ILE A 8 2.02 -12.05 -5.27
CA ILE A 8 3.44 -12.17 -5.61
C ILE A 8 4.29 -11.32 -4.66
N LEU A 9 3.88 -10.08 -4.37
CA LEU A 9 4.63 -9.23 -3.43
C LEU A 9 4.64 -9.77 -2.00
N SER A 10 3.55 -10.39 -1.53
CA SER A 10 3.53 -11.05 -0.22
C SER A 10 4.50 -12.23 -0.13
N SER A 11 4.98 -12.81 -1.24
CA SER A 11 6.00 -13.87 -1.18
C SER A 11 7.40 -13.36 -0.80
N VAL A 12 7.63 -12.06 -0.92
CA VAL A 12 8.91 -11.39 -0.63
C VAL A 12 8.77 -10.35 0.48
N GLU A 13 7.62 -10.31 1.17
CA GLU A 13 7.40 -9.38 2.27
C GLU A 13 8.30 -9.74 3.46
N GLN A 14 8.95 -8.73 4.04
CA GLN A 14 9.76 -8.88 5.23
C GLN A 14 8.89 -8.62 6.47
N GLN A 15 8.75 -9.64 7.31
CA GLN A 15 8.02 -9.54 8.57
C GLN A 15 8.86 -8.83 9.64
N LYS A 16 8.19 -8.03 10.47
CA LYS A 16 8.83 -7.28 11.54
C LYS A 16 9.56 -8.21 12.51
N GLY A 17 10.85 -7.95 12.74
CA GLY A 17 11.69 -8.70 13.68
C GLY A 17 12.43 -9.91 13.10
N LEU A 18 12.29 -10.20 11.80
CA LEU A 18 13.01 -11.31 11.17
C LEU A 18 14.29 -10.88 10.43
N CYS A 19 14.32 -9.69 9.85
CA CYS A 19 15.45 -9.20 9.07
C CYS A 19 16.32 -8.27 9.92
N ASP A 20 17.28 -8.83 10.64
CA ASP A 20 18.25 -8.06 11.44
C ASP A 20 19.29 -7.39 10.53
N VAL A 21 19.44 -6.08 10.68
CA VAL A 21 20.44 -5.27 9.94
C VAL A 21 21.58 -4.77 10.81
N GLY A 22 21.70 -5.29 12.04
CA GLY A 22 22.64 -4.85 13.06
C GLY A 22 22.09 -3.72 13.92
N ASP A 23 22.80 -3.41 15.00
CA ASP A 23 22.44 -2.34 15.95
C ASP A 23 21.00 -2.44 16.51
N GLU A 24 20.49 -3.65 16.75
CA GLU A 24 19.11 -3.91 17.23
C GLU A 24 18.02 -3.37 16.28
N LYS A 25 18.35 -3.12 15.01
CA LYS A 25 17.42 -2.66 13.98
C LYS A 25 16.97 -3.81 13.11
N TYR A 26 15.70 -3.75 12.72
CA TYR A 26 15.10 -4.75 11.86
C TYR A 26 14.43 -4.08 10.67
N GLU A 27 14.72 -4.58 9.48
CA GLU A 27 13.99 -4.23 8.26
C GLU A 27 12.66 -4.97 8.20
N TYR A 28 11.66 -4.30 7.63
CA TYR A 28 10.36 -4.89 7.35
C TYR A 28 9.69 -4.14 6.20
N THR A 29 8.74 -4.79 5.54
CA THR A 29 7.96 -4.17 4.47
C THR A 29 6.94 -3.21 5.06
N ILE A 30 7.16 -1.91 4.90
CA ILE A 30 6.26 -0.86 5.44
C ILE A 30 4.92 -0.83 4.68
N TYR A 31 5.00 -0.85 3.35
CA TYR A 31 3.84 -0.90 2.46
C TYR A 31 4.22 -1.52 1.11
N SER A 32 3.23 -2.03 0.40
CA SER A 32 3.35 -2.53 -0.98
C SER A 32 2.43 -1.74 -1.89
N SER A 33 2.87 -1.42 -3.10
CA SER A 33 2.05 -0.63 -4.04
C SER A 33 2.13 -1.12 -5.49
N CYS A 34 1.08 -0.83 -6.26
CA CYS A 34 0.95 -1.12 -7.69
C CYS A 34 0.32 0.07 -8.41
N CYS A 35 0.90 0.49 -9.54
CA CYS A 35 0.32 1.53 -10.38
C CYS A 35 -0.35 0.91 -11.61
N ASN A 36 -1.64 1.16 -11.80
CA ASN A 36 -2.30 0.92 -13.09
C ASN A 36 -2.19 2.19 -13.95
N LEU A 37 -1.20 2.20 -14.85
CA LEU A 37 -0.91 3.35 -15.71
C LEU A 37 -1.98 3.60 -16.77
N GLU A 38 -2.67 2.55 -17.24
CA GLU A 38 -3.74 2.70 -18.23
C GLU A 38 -4.97 3.41 -17.63
N LYS A 39 -5.29 3.11 -16.37
CA LYS A 39 -6.44 3.69 -15.67
C LYS A 39 -6.10 4.91 -14.83
N GLY A 40 -4.82 5.19 -14.60
CA GLY A 40 -4.36 6.24 -13.69
C GLY A 40 -4.69 5.96 -12.22
N ILE A 41 -4.69 4.68 -11.80
CA ILE A 41 -5.05 4.29 -10.43
C ILE A 41 -3.83 3.77 -9.68
N TYR A 42 -3.56 4.33 -8.52
CA TYR A 42 -2.53 3.89 -7.58
C TYR A 42 -3.14 3.00 -6.51
N TYR A 43 -2.65 1.77 -6.36
CA TYR A 43 -3.09 0.82 -5.34
C TYR A 43 -2.01 0.63 -4.29
N TYR A 44 -2.38 0.54 -3.02
CA TYR A 44 -1.44 0.19 -1.95
C TYR A 44 -2.08 -0.63 -0.83
N ARG A 45 -1.24 -1.32 -0.07
CA ARG A 45 -1.52 -1.96 1.23
C ARG A 45 -0.39 -1.59 2.17
N THR A 46 -0.67 -1.38 3.44
CA THR A 46 0.36 -1.15 4.47
C THR A 46 0.59 -2.43 5.26
N TYR A 47 1.66 -2.49 6.05
CA TYR A 47 1.93 -3.61 6.93
C TYR A 47 0.76 -3.87 7.90
N ASP A 48 0.23 -2.79 8.48
CA ASP A 48 -0.83 -2.84 9.50
C ASP A 48 -2.25 -2.83 8.90
N ASN A 49 -2.39 -2.63 7.58
CA ASN A 49 -3.67 -2.72 6.88
C ASN A 49 -3.57 -3.55 5.60
N SER A 50 -4.09 -4.77 5.69
CA SER A 50 -4.16 -5.72 4.58
C SER A 50 -5.21 -5.39 3.51
N GLN A 51 -6.11 -4.43 3.73
CA GLN A 51 -7.04 -3.98 2.70
C GLN A 51 -6.31 -3.21 1.60
N ILE A 52 -6.62 -3.49 0.34
CA ILE A 52 -6.11 -2.71 -0.80
C ILE A 52 -6.85 -1.36 -0.85
N THR A 53 -6.12 -0.27 -0.70
CA THR A 53 -6.61 1.09 -0.95
C THR A 53 -6.26 1.52 -2.37
N ALA A 54 -7.14 2.28 -3.01
CA ALA A 54 -6.97 2.80 -4.36
C ALA A 54 -7.13 4.32 -4.39
N VAL A 55 -6.19 5.01 -5.05
CA VAL A 55 -6.24 6.45 -5.34
C VAL A 55 -6.35 6.60 -6.85
N ASP A 56 -7.46 7.14 -7.31
CA ASP A 56 -7.73 7.36 -8.74
C ASP A 56 -7.35 8.80 -9.10
N MET A 57 -6.24 8.97 -9.82
CA MET A 57 -5.70 10.28 -10.15
C MET A 57 -6.64 11.06 -11.09
N ASN A 58 -7.41 10.35 -11.93
CA ASN A 58 -8.31 10.98 -12.89
C ASN A 58 -9.59 11.53 -12.26
N LYS A 59 -9.82 11.29 -10.97
CA LYS A 59 -10.91 11.89 -10.20
C LYS A 59 -10.55 13.23 -9.56
N GLU A 60 -9.30 13.62 -9.63
CA GLU A 60 -8.79 14.86 -9.07
C GLU A 60 -8.50 15.90 -10.14
N ASN A 61 -8.40 17.17 -9.74
CA ASN A 61 -8.03 18.24 -10.65
C ASN A 61 -6.51 18.21 -10.93
N LEU A 62 -6.13 17.75 -12.12
CA LEU A 62 -4.74 17.66 -12.56
C LEU A 62 -4.08 19.03 -12.85
N GLU A 63 -4.89 20.07 -13.08
CA GLU A 63 -4.42 21.45 -13.35
C GLU A 63 -4.28 22.28 -12.07
N LYS A 64 -4.40 21.64 -10.90
CA LYS A 64 -4.27 22.32 -9.62
C LYS A 64 -2.82 22.75 -9.39
N ASP A 65 -2.64 23.93 -8.82
CA ASP A 65 -1.35 24.53 -8.47
C ASP A 65 -0.76 24.03 -7.14
N SER A 66 -1.50 23.19 -6.42
CA SER A 66 -1.14 22.63 -5.12
C SER A 66 -1.18 21.10 -5.14
N LEU A 67 -0.30 20.46 -4.38
CA LEU A 67 -0.30 19.00 -4.21
C LEU A 67 -1.60 18.51 -3.57
N ILE A 68 -2.07 17.36 -4.03
CA ILE A 68 -3.16 16.60 -3.42
C ILE A 68 -2.52 15.45 -2.65
N VAL A 69 -2.78 15.39 -1.35
CA VAL A 69 -2.14 14.45 -0.43
C VAL A 69 -3.20 13.63 0.27
N TYR A 70 -3.06 12.31 0.23
CA TYR A 70 -3.88 11.38 0.99
C TYR A 70 -3.03 10.77 2.11
N PRO A 71 -3.49 10.82 3.37
CA PRO A 71 -2.80 10.14 4.46
C PRO A 71 -2.84 8.62 4.25
N MET A 72 -1.77 7.92 4.64
CA MET A 72 -1.77 6.47 4.62
C MET A 72 -2.79 5.92 5.62
N VAL A 73 -3.46 4.85 5.22
CA VAL A 73 -4.39 4.11 6.09
C VAL A 73 -3.62 2.96 6.72
N GLU A 74 -3.22 3.14 7.96
CA GLU A 74 -2.40 2.19 8.72
C GLU A 74 -3.22 1.34 9.70
N THR A 75 -4.50 1.67 9.92
CA THR A 75 -5.37 0.83 10.75
C THR A 75 -6.05 -0.23 9.90
N GLN A 76 -5.92 -1.50 10.31
CA GLN A 76 -6.60 -2.63 9.67
C GLN A 76 -8.08 -2.35 9.49
N GLN A 77 -8.54 -2.39 8.23
CA GLN A 77 -9.94 -2.28 7.89
C GLN A 77 -10.57 -3.67 7.98
N ILE A 78 -11.55 -3.82 8.87
CA ILE A 78 -12.27 -5.07 9.09
C ILE A 78 -13.70 -4.89 8.61
N ASN A 79 -14.10 -5.69 7.64
CA ASN A 79 -15.50 -5.76 7.22
C ASN A 79 -16.26 -6.72 8.14
N TYR A 80 -17.13 -6.20 9.00
CA TYR A 80 -18.03 -7.01 9.81
C TYR A 80 -19.13 -7.60 8.93
N ALA A 81 -19.36 -8.90 9.04
CA ALA A 81 -20.32 -9.61 8.18
C ALA A 81 -21.78 -9.51 8.66
N ASN A 82 -22.00 -8.87 9.82
CA ASN A 82 -23.27 -8.82 10.53
C ASN A 82 -23.62 -7.40 10.97
#